data_AF-A0A915YFM8-F1
#
_entry.id   AF-A0A915YFM8-F1
#
_cell.length_a   1.000
_cell.length_b   1.000
_cell.length_c   1.000
_cell.angle_alpha   90.00
_cell.angle_beta   90.00
_cell.angle_gamma   90.00
#
_symmetry.space_group_name_H-M   'P 1'
#
loop_
_entity.id
_entity.type
_entity.pdbx_description
1 polymer ?
#
loop_
_entity_poly.entity_id
_entity_poly.type
_entity_poly.pdbx_seq_one_letter_code
_entity_poly.pdbx_strand_id
1 'polypeptide(L)' 'MAKREVNSIDQVILEKITETLKWWNNVATIKAEDPWIWIALKIAIRLVGIVIMIALSPFALLGFILAISLVL' A
#
# COMPACT_ATOMS: atom_id res chain seq x y z
N MET A 1 6.53 -24.65 -22.60
CA MET A 1 6.02 -23.57 -21.75
C MET A 1 6.35 -23.93 -20.31
N ALA A 2 7.39 -23.32 -19.73
CA ALA A 2 7.70 -23.52 -18.32
C ALA A 2 6.60 -22.83 -17.49
N LYS A 3 5.76 -23.63 -16.82
CA LYS A 3 4.81 -23.14 -15.82
C LYS A 3 5.66 -22.60 -14.67
N ARG A 4 5.81 -21.28 -14.56
CA ARG A 4 6.40 -20.66 -13.37
C ARG A 4 5.55 -21.12 -12.20
N GLU A 5 6.09 -21.93 -11.30
CA GLU A 5 5.53 -22.07 -9.96
C GLU A 5 5.62 -20.68 -9.32
N VAL A 6 4.56 -19.89 -9.50
CA VAL A 6 4.36 -18.72 -8.67
C VAL A 6 4.15 -19.27 -7.27
N ASN A 7 5.10 -19.02 -6.36
CA ASN A 7 5.01 -19.46 -4.98
C ASN A 7 3.62 -19.07 -4.43
N SER A 8 2.89 -20.05 -3.88
CA SER A 8 1.57 -19.84 -3.29
C SER A 8 1.61 -18.76 -2.19
N ILE A 9 2.73 -18.67 -1.47
CA ILE A 9 2.96 -17.67 -0.43
C ILE A 9 2.99 -16.25 -1.02
N ASP A 10 3.67 -16.03 -2.15
CA ASP A 10 3.74 -14.72 -2.78
C ASP A 10 2.35 -14.26 -3.23
N GLN A 11 1.54 -15.16 -3.78
CA GLN A 11 0.17 -14.87 -4.16
C GLN A 11 -0.70 -14.49 -2.95
N VAL A 12 -0.60 -15.24 -1.86
CA VAL A 12 -1.35 -14.97 -0.62
C VAL A 12 -0.95 -13.62 -0.02
N ILE A 13 0.35 -13.29 -0.02
CA ILE A 13 0.83 -12.00 0.47
C ILE A 13 0.33 -10.86 -0.43
N LEU A 14 0.44 -11.00 -1.74
CA LEU A 14 -0.02 -9.98 -2.70
C LEU A 14 -1.54 -9.76 -2.62
N GLU A 15 -2.31 -10.83 -2.44
CA GLU A 15 -3.75 -10.75 -2.25
C GLU A 15 -4.09 -9.97 -0.98
N LYS A 16 -3.44 -10.29 0.15
CA LYS A 16 -3.65 -9.59 1.42
C LYS A 16 -3.27 -8.11 1.37
N ILE A 17 -2.17 -7.77 0.69
CA ILE A 17 -1.76 -6.38 0.45
C ILE A 17 -2.84 -5.67 -0.38
N THR A 18 -3.30 -6.32 -1.46
CA THR A 18 -4.32 -5.77 -2.35
C THR A 18 -5.65 -5.53 -1.63
N GLU A 19 -6.10 -6.47 -0.82
CA GLU A 19 -7.32 -6.33 -0.01
C GLU A 19 -7.21 -5.17 1.00
N THR A 20 -6.07 -5.07 1.68
CA THR A 20 -5.82 -4.00 2.66
C THR A 20 -5.83 -2.63 1.99
N LEU A 21 -5.18 -2.49 0.83
CA LEU A 21 -5.16 -1.25 0.06
C LEU A 21 -6.55 -0.89 -0.49
N LYS A 22 -7.31 -1.89 -0.97
CA LYS A 22 -8.70 -1.68 -1.42
C LYS A 22 -9.58 -1.21 -0.27
N TRP A 23 -9.49 -1.86 0.89
CA TRP A 23 -10.22 -1.45 2.09
C TRP A 23 -9.89 -0.01 2.48
N TRP A 24 -8.60 0.33 2.57
CA TRP A 24 -8.14 1.68 2.90
C TRP A 24 -8.68 2.73 1.93
N ASN A 25 -8.59 2.45 0.62
CA ASN A 25 -9.07 3.35 -0.41
C ASN A 25 -10.59 3.53 -0.35
N ASN A 26 -11.35 2.46 -0.14
CA ASN A 26 -12.81 2.53 0.00
C ASN A 26 -13.23 3.40 1.19
N VAL A 27 -12.53 3.26 2.33
CA VAL A 27 -12.77 4.08 3.52
C VAL A 27 -12.43 5.55 3.25
N ALA A 28 -11.31 5.81 2.56
CA ALA A 28 -10.83 7.16 2.25
C ALA A 28 -11.48 7.80 1.00
N THR A 29 -12.46 7.14 0.38
CA THR A 29 -13.15 7.65 -0.82
C THR A 29 -14.19 8.68 -0.44
N ILE A 30 -13.99 9.91 -0.91
CA ILE A 30 -14.90 11.04 -0.69
C ILE A 30 -16.01 10.97 -1.74
N LYS A 31 -17.27 11.01 -1.31
CA LYS A 31 -18.45 11.07 -2.16
C LYS A 31 -19.08 12.45 -2.08
N ALA A 32 -19.72 12.90 -3.16
CA ALA A 32 -20.34 14.23 -3.22
C ALA A 32 -21.51 14.41 -2.22
N GLU A 33 -22.10 13.31 -1.78
CA GLU A 33 -23.23 13.27 -0.85
C GLU A 33 -22.80 13.20 0.63
N ASP A 34 -21.49 13.10 0.90
CA ASP A 34 -21.00 12.97 2.27
C ASP A 34 -21.18 14.27 3.06
N PRO A 35 -21.68 14.23 4.30
CA PRO A 35 -21.68 15.40 5.18
C PRO A 35 -20.24 15.91 5.43
N TRP A 36 -20.08 17.21 5.60
CA TRP A 36 -18.78 17.88 5.80
C TRP A 36 -17.87 17.21 6.85
N ILE A 37 -18.45 16.71 7.94
CA ILE A 37 -17.70 16.02 9.00
C ILE A 37 -17.04 14.71 8.50
N TRP A 38 -17.72 13.98 7.61
CA TRP A 38 -17.22 12.73 7.05
C TRP A 38 -16.16 12.99 5.99
N ILE A 39 -16.29 14.08 5.23
CA ILE A 39 -15.26 14.53 4.29
C ILE A 39 -13.96 14.83 5.04
N ALA A 40 -14.04 15.58 6.14
CA ALA A 40 -12.88 15.91 6.97
C ALA A 40 -12.19 14.64 7.54
N LEU A 41 -12.98 13.68 8.03
CA LEU A 41 -12.46 12.40 8.51
C LEU A 41 -11.75 11.61 7.40
N LYS A 42 -12.34 11.53 6.20
CA LYS A 42 -11.75 10.83 5.05
C LYS A 42 -10.44 11.47 4.59
N ILE A 43 -10.35 12.79 4.63
CA ILE A 43 -9.10 13.53 4.36
C ILE A 43 -8.05 13.20 5.43
N ALA A 44 -8.43 13.16 6.71
CA ALA A 44 -7.51 12.76 7.78
C ALA A 44 -6.96 11.35 7.58
N ILE A 45 -7.81 10.39 7.16
CA ILE A 45 -7.37 9.03 6.83
C ILE A 45 -6.37 9.04 5.67
N ARG A 46 -6.58 9.86 4.61
CA ARG A 46 -5.58 10.00 3.54
C ARG A 46 -4.24 10.53 4.04
N LEU A 47 -4.26 11.54 4.91
CA LEU A 47 -3.04 12.09 5.50
C LEU A 47 -2.27 11.05 6.31
N VAL A 48 -2.97 10.20 7.08
CA VAL A 48 -2.34 9.07 7.79
C VAL A 48 -1.64 8.13 6.80
N GLY A 49 -2.28 7.83 5.66
CA GLY A 49 -1.67 7.00 4.61
C GLY A 49 -0.37 7.59 4.05
N ILE A 50 -0.34 8.91 3.84
CA ILE A 50 0.86 9.63 3.39
C ILE A 50 1.97 9.55 4.44
N VAL A 51 1.64 9.77 5.72
CA VAL A 51 2.61 9.68 6.82
C VAL A 51 3.21 8.28 6.91
N ILE A 52 2.38 7.23 6.78
CA ILE A 52 2.85 5.84 6.76
C ILE A 52 3.79 5.61 5.58
N MET A 53 3.46 6.11 4.37
CA MET A 53 4.33 5.98 3.20
C MET A 53 5.68 6.68 3.40
N ILE A 54 5.68 7.89 3.97
CA ILE A 54 6.92 8.63 4.27
C ILE A 54 7.76 7.85 5.31
N ALA A 55 7.12 7.32 6.36
CA ALA A 55 7.81 6.54 7.38
C ALA A 55 8.40 5.22 6.83
N LEU A 56 7.74 4.60 5.85
CA LEU A 56 8.22 3.37 5.21
C LEU A 56 9.25 3.61 4.10
N SER A 57 9.31 4.83 3.53
CA SER A 57 10.23 5.18 2.44
C SER A 57 11.71 4.87 2.70
N PRO A 58 12.29 5.13 3.90
CA PRO A 58 13.68 4.77 4.20
C PRO A 58 13.95 3.27 4.05
N PHE A 59 12.99 2.42 4.43
CA PHE A 59 13.14 0.97 4.32
C PHE A 59 13.13 0.50 2.86
N ALA A 60 12.29 1.11 2.02
CA ALA A 60 12.28 0.84 0.59
C ALA A 60 13.61 1.24 -0.07
N LEU A 61 14.16 2.40 0.31
CA LEU A 61 15.48 2.85 -0.16
C LEU A 61 16.59 1.91 0.28
N LEU A 62 16.59 1.47 1.54
CA LEU A 62 17.56 0.50 2.05
C LEU A 62 17.47 -0.83 1.28
N GLY A 63 16.27 -1.35 1.06
CA GLY A 63 16.06 -2.56 0.26
C GLY A 63 16.58 -2.41 -1.17
N PHE A 64 16.36 -1.25 -1.78
CA PHE A 64 16.85 -0.95 -3.13
C PHE A 64 18.38 -0.87 -3.19
N ILE A 65 19.01 -0.18 -2.24
CA ILE A 65 20.48 -0.09 -2.14
C ILE A 65 21.07 -1.50 -1.96
N LEU A 66 20.52 -2.30 -1.05
CA LEU A 66 20.97 -3.67 -0.81
C LEU A 66 20.82 -4.54 -2.07
N ALA A 67 19.70 -4.42 -2.80
CA ALA A 67 19.49 -5.17 -4.04
C ALA A 67 20.53 -4.82 -5.11
N ILE A 68 20.89 -3.54 -5.26
CA ILE A 68 21.96 -3.11 -6.17
C ILE A 68 23.31 -3.67 -5.69
N SER A 69 23.65 -3.48 -4.41
CA SER A 69 24.93 -3.91 -3.84
C SER A 69 25.14 -5.42 -3.87
N LEU A 70 24.08 -6.22 -3.87
CA LEU A 70 24.16 -7.69 -3.90
C LEU A 70 24.26 -8.25 -5.33
N VAL A 71 23.90 -7.44 -6.33
CA VAL A 71 23.99 -7.78 -7.76
C VAL A 71 25.30 -7.31 -8.38
N LEU A 72 25.88 -6.21 -7.87
CA LEU A 72 27.17 -5.64 -8.30
C LEU A 72 28.36 -6.42 -7.72
#